data_AF-A0A3M0XQZ8-F1
#
_entry.id   AF-A0A3M0XQZ8-F1
#
_cell.length_a   1.000
_cell.length_b   1.000
_cell.length_c   1.000
_cell.angle_alpha   90.00
_cell.angle_beta   90.00
_cell.angle_gamma   90.00
#
_symmetry.space_group_name_H-M   'P 1'
#
loop_
_entity.id
_entity.type
_entity.pdbx_description
1 polymer ?
#
loop_
_entity_poly.entity_id
_entity_poly.type
_entity_poly.pdbx_seq_one_letter_code
_entity_poly.pdbx_strand_id
1 'polypeptide(L)'
;MSAEAPSLIDRLPPVRGRYRAHAPLAAVTWFRVGGPAEVLFRPADRDDLIAFLRARPDDVPVTVIGVGSNLLVRDGGVPGVVVRLGRGFTDIAVEGTDIVCGAGALDLNVARVAAAADLGGLEFLCGIPGTIGGALRMNAGAYGREIKDVLITAEALDPHGQVHRLSCDELG
;
A
#
# COMPACT_ATOMS: atom_id res chain seq x y z
N MET A 1 17.15 -33.57 18.94
CA MET A 1 16.23 -32.43 19.07
C MET A 1 16.85 -31.28 18.28
N SER A 2 16.43 -31.05 17.04
CA SER A 2 16.86 -29.87 16.29
C SER A 2 16.28 -28.65 16.98
N ALA A 3 17.11 -27.66 17.31
CA ALA A 3 16.62 -26.32 17.61
C ALA A 3 15.82 -25.86 16.39
N GLU A 4 14.53 -25.57 16.55
CA GLU A 4 13.73 -24.91 15.51
C GLU A 4 14.45 -23.62 15.13
N ALA A 5 14.67 -23.41 13.84
CA ALA A 5 15.22 -22.15 13.35
C ALA A 5 14.31 -21.00 13.82
N PRO A 6 14.86 -19.86 14.25
CA PRO A 6 14.05 -18.74 14.71
C PRO A 6 13.08 -18.31 13.61
N SER A 7 11.82 -18.09 13.97
CA SER A 7 10.80 -17.67 13.01
C SER A 7 11.10 -16.24 12.53
N LEU A 8 10.65 -15.88 11.32
CA LEU A 8 10.95 -14.54 10.77
C LEU A 8 10.51 -13.42 11.71
N ILE A 9 9.34 -13.55 12.35
CA ILE A 9 8.78 -12.51 13.23
C ILE A 9 9.70 -12.21 14.43
N ASP A 10 10.49 -13.19 14.90
CA ASP A 10 11.43 -13.03 16.01
C ASP A 10 12.66 -12.18 15.63
N ARG A 11 12.92 -12.05 14.31
CA ARG A 11 14.04 -11.28 13.75
C ARG A 11 13.63 -9.84 13.38
N LEU A 12 12.33 -9.51 13.45
CA LEU A 12 11.82 -8.21 13.03
C LEU A 12 11.97 -7.16 14.15
N PRO A 13 12.19 -5.89 13.79
CA PRO A 13 12.27 -4.81 14.78
C PRO A 13 10.90 -4.59 15.44
N PRO A 14 10.86 -4.06 16.68
CA PRO A 14 9.63 -3.64 17.31
C PRO A 14 8.95 -2.52 16.51
N VAL A 15 7.62 -2.53 16.47
CA VAL A 15 6.78 -1.58 15.72
C VAL A 15 5.61 -1.11 16.58
N ARG A 16 5.06 0.06 16.27
CA ARG A 16 3.81 0.57 16.87
C ARG A 16 2.57 -0.05 16.23
N GLY A 17 2.68 -0.42 14.95
CA GLY A 17 1.69 -1.17 14.21
C GLY A 17 1.57 -2.61 14.70
N ARG A 18 1.09 -3.50 13.83
CA ARG A 18 0.90 -4.91 14.20
C ARG A 18 1.49 -5.86 13.17
N TYR A 19 2.24 -6.83 13.67
CA TYR A 19 2.60 -8.04 12.93
C TYR A 19 1.59 -9.16 13.16
N ARG A 20 1.47 -10.03 12.16
CA ARG A 20 0.77 -11.31 12.26
C ARG A 20 1.52 -12.35 11.44
N ALA A 21 2.10 -13.33 12.10
CA ALA A 21 2.70 -14.49 11.44
C ALA A 21 1.62 -15.34 10.75
N HIS A 22 1.99 -15.96 9.62
CA HIS A 22 1.14 -16.87 8.84
C HIS A 22 -0.26 -16.31 8.53
N ALA A 23 -0.34 -15.01 8.22
CA ALA A 23 -1.62 -14.35 8.01
C ALA A 23 -2.25 -14.79 6.68
N PRO A 24 -3.50 -15.29 6.65
CA PRO A 24 -4.13 -15.79 5.43
C PRO A 24 -4.41 -14.65 4.45
N LEU A 25 -3.73 -14.61 3.30
CA LEU A 25 -3.91 -13.53 2.33
C LEU A 25 -5.24 -13.62 1.58
N ALA A 26 -5.81 -14.82 1.44
CA ALA A 26 -7.18 -15.01 0.93
C ALA A 26 -8.24 -14.18 1.69
N ALA A 27 -8.02 -13.87 2.97
CA ALA A 27 -8.96 -13.04 3.74
C ALA A 27 -8.87 -11.54 3.39
N VAL A 28 -7.86 -11.12 2.64
CA VAL A 28 -7.57 -9.70 2.35
C VAL A 28 -7.35 -9.38 0.87
N THR A 29 -7.34 -10.39 0.00
CA THR A 29 -7.30 -10.24 -1.46
C THR A 29 -8.71 -10.21 -2.04
N TRP A 30 -8.88 -9.57 -3.19
CA TRP A 30 -10.20 -9.37 -3.79
C TRP A 30 -10.84 -10.67 -4.29
N PHE A 31 -10.05 -11.52 -4.94
CA PHE A 31 -10.47 -12.85 -5.40
C PHE A 31 -10.66 -13.86 -4.26
N ARG A 32 -10.30 -13.49 -3.03
CA ARG A 32 -10.35 -14.37 -1.85
C ARG A 32 -9.57 -15.67 -2.01
N VAL A 33 -8.42 -15.57 -2.67
CA VAL A 33 -7.48 -16.67 -2.89
C VAL A 33 -6.08 -16.29 -2.41
N GLY A 34 -5.24 -17.31 -2.23
CA GLY A 34 -3.84 -17.16 -1.88
C GLY A 34 -3.48 -17.66 -0.49
N GLY A 35 -2.27 -18.22 -0.41
CA GLY A 35 -1.67 -18.74 0.81
C GLY A 35 -1.34 -17.66 1.84
N PRO A 36 -0.67 -18.05 2.94
CA PRO A 36 -0.33 -17.11 3.99
C PRO A 36 0.80 -16.14 3.59
N ALA A 37 0.75 -14.92 4.10
CA ALA A 37 1.98 -14.14 4.27
C ALA A 37 2.80 -14.79 5.39
N GLU A 38 4.11 -14.90 5.20
CA GLU A 38 5.00 -15.35 6.28
C GLU A 38 4.86 -14.43 7.50
N VAL A 39 4.96 -13.11 7.28
CA VAL A 39 4.50 -12.09 8.23
C VAL A 39 3.68 -11.01 7.50
N LEU A 40 2.49 -10.69 8.00
CA LEU A 40 1.73 -9.50 7.60
C LEU A 40 2.00 -8.38 8.59
N PHE A 41 2.51 -7.26 8.09
CA PHE A 41 2.69 -6.01 8.83
C PHE A 41 1.63 -4.98 8.44
N ARG A 42 0.96 -4.40 9.45
CA ARG A 42 0.12 -3.21 9.29
C ARG A 42 0.75 -2.06 10.08
N PRO A 43 1.50 -1.16 9.42
CA PRO A 43 2.09 0.00 10.09
C PRO A 43 1.01 0.90 10.68
N ALA A 44 1.33 1.53 11.80
CA ALA A 44 0.46 2.52 12.42
C ALA A 44 0.30 3.77 11.54
N ASP A 45 1.40 4.23 10.94
CA ASP A 45 1.52 5.43 10.11
C ASP A 45 2.86 5.44 9.35
N ARG A 46 3.19 6.55 8.68
CA ARG A 46 4.43 6.76 7.92
C ARG A 46 5.70 6.53 8.75
N ASP A 47 5.77 7.06 9.97
CA ASP A 47 6.99 6.98 10.78
C ASP A 47 7.24 5.55 11.27
N ASP A 48 6.18 4.81 11.56
CA ASP A 48 6.26 3.38 11.89
C ASP A 48 6.80 2.56 10.71
N LEU A 49 6.33 2.86 9.50
CA LEU A 49 6.81 2.21 8.29
C LEU A 49 8.28 2.55 7.99
N ILE A 50 8.69 3.81 8.16
CA ILE A 50 10.08 4.24 7.99
C ILE A 50 10.99 3.53 9.01
N ALA A 51 10.59 3.48 10.28
CA ALA A 51 11.36 2.83 11.33
C ALA A 51 11.53 1.33 11.03
N PHE A 52 10.46 0.65 10.60
CA PHE A 52 10.52 -0.74 10.16
C PHE A 52 11.48 -0.94 8.98
N LEU A 53 11.37 -0.13 7.92
CA LEU A 53 12.20 -0.28 6.71
C LEU A 53 13.69 -0.08 7.01
N ARG A 54 14.03 0.82 7.95
CA ARG A 54 15.41 1.08 8.36
C ARG A 54 16.02 -0.01 9.24
N ALA A 55 15.20 -0.65 10.07
CA ALA A 55 15.67 -1.57 11.11
C ALA A 55 15.47 -3.05 10.76
N ARG A 56 14.71 -3.38 9.70
CA ARG A 56 14.56 -4.77 9.26
C ARG A 56 15.90 -5.32 8.77
N PRO A 57 16.14 -6.64 8.90
CA PRO A 57 17.29 -7.26 8.26
C PRO A 57 17.21 -7.12 6.73
N ASP A 58 18.35 -6.87 6.08
CA ASP A 58 18.44 -6.63 4.64
C ASP A 58 17.95 -7.81 3.80
N ASP A 59 18.14 -9.04 4.30
CA ASP A 59 17.76 -10.29 3.65
C ASP A 59 16.25 -10.58 3.69
N VAL A 60 15.46 -9.77 4.42
CA VAL A 60 14.01 -9.95 4.55
C VAL A 60 13.29 -9.21 3.41
N PRO A 61 12.68 -9.91 2.44
CA PRO A 61 11.97 -9.25 1.36
C PRO A 61 10.68 -8.57 1.87
N VAL A 62 10.33 -7.44 1.25
CA VAL A 62 9.11 -6.69 1.57
C VAL A 62 8.21 -6.63 0.34
N THR A 63 6.95 -7.03 0.52
CA THR A 63 5.91 -6.92 -0.52
C THR A 63 4.80 -6.01 -0.02
N VAL A 64 4.50 -4.93 -0.73
CA VAL A 64 3.39 -4.04 -0.37
C VAL A 64 2.12 -4.47 -1.10
N ILE A 65 1.00 -4.57 -0.38
CA ILE A 65 -0.31 -4.85 -0.96
C ILE A 65 -1.35 -3.79 -0.52
N GLY A 66 -2.24 -3.44 -1.45
CA GLY A 66 -3.44 -2.65 -1.15
C GLY A 66 -4.61 -3.55 -0.70
N VAL A 67 -5.75 -3.43 -1.38
CA VAL A 67 -6.92 -4.32 -1.22
C VAL A 67 -6.84 -5.59 -2.08
N GLY A 68 -5.78 -5.75 -2.88
CA GLY A 68 -5.55 -6.94 -3.68
C GLY A 68 -6.55 -7.16 -4.82
N SER A 69 -7.09 -6.08 -5.41
CA SER A 69 -7.97 -6.11 -6.58
C SER A 69 -7.28 -6.53 -7.88
N ASN A 70 -5.95 -6.40 -7.93
CA ASN A 70 -5.12 -6.82 -9.06
C ASN A 70 -4.01 -7.79 -8.66
N LEU A 71 -4.27 -8.68 -7.68
CA LEU A 71 -3.29 -9.67 -7.21
C LEU A 71 -3.88 -11.09 -7.28
N LEU A 72 -3.08 -12.02 -7.80
CA LEU A 72 -3.34 -13.46 -7.72
C LEU A 72 -2.22 -14.12 -6.92
N VAL A 73 -2.44 -14.25 -5.62
CA VAL A 73 -1.46 -14.85 -4.70
C VAL A 73 -1.55 -16.38 -4.82
N ARG A 74 -0.40 -17.05 -4.94
CA ARG A 74 -0.32 -18.53 -5.00
C ARG A 74 -0.61 -19.14 -3.64
N ASP A 75 -1.04 -20.40 -3.61
CA ASP A 75 -1.34 -21.14 -2.37
C ASP A 75 -0.11 -21.33 -1.46
N GLY A 76 1.10 -21.28 -2.04
CA GLY A 76 2.36 -21.28 -1.29
C GLY A 76 2.60 -20.01 -0.48
N GLY A 77 1.79 -18.97 -0.67
CA GLY A 77 1.89 -17.73 0.11
C GLY A 77 2.93 -16.75 -0.41
N VAL A 78 3.30 -15.80 0.46
CA VAL A 78 4.30 -14.76 0.17
C VAL A 78 5.38 -14.77 1.27
N PRO A 79 6.66 -15.01 0.92
CA PRO A 79 7.76 -15.01 1.89
C PRO A 79 8.10 -13.58 2.35
N GLY A 80 8.75 -13.48 3.50
CA GLY A 80 9.15 -12.21 4.09
C GLY A 80 8.00 -11.44 4.73
N VAL A 81 8.05 -10.12 4.61
CA VAL A 81 7.05 -9.22 5.21
C VAL A 81 6.13 -8.65 4.14
N VAL A 82 4.85 -8.98 4.24
CA VAL A 82 3.79 -8.33 3.48
C VAL A 82 3.32 -7.09 4.24
N VAL A 83 3.46 -5.91 3.64
CA VAL A 83 2.99 -4.64 4.23
C VAL A 83 1.63 -4.31 3.65
N ARG A 84 0.66 -4.01 4.52
CA ARG A 84 -0.66 -3.52 4.11
C ARG A 84 -0.97 -2.19 4.79
N LEU A 85 -1.11 -1.14 3.98
CA LEU A 85 -1.40 0.21 4.44
C LEU A 85 -2.86 0.30 4.89
N GLY A 86 -3.09 0.88 6.06
CA GLY A 86 -4.40 0.97 6.71
C GLY A 86 -4.66 2.34 7.33
N ARG A 87 -5.19 2.37 8.57
CA ARG A 87 -5.73 3.57 9.25
C ARG A 87 -4.80 4.79 9.36
N GLY A 88 -3.50 4.70 9.14
CA GLY A 88 -2.57 5.85 9.07
C GLY A 88 -2.22 6.32 7.65
N PHE A 89 -2.90 5.78 6.64
CA PHE A 89 -2.60 6.00 5.23
C PHE A 89 -3.89 6.21 4.41
N THR A 90 -5.03 6.44 5.07
CA THR A 90 -6.35 6.54 4.42
C THR A 90 -6.90 7.95 4.38
N ASP A 91 -6.17 8.93 4.92
CA ASP A 91 -6.63 10.31 5.01
C ASP A 91 -6.72 10.94 3.62
N ILE A 92 -7.70 11.82 3.44
CA ILE A 92 -7.98 12.55 2.21
C ILE A 92 -8.29 13.98 2.64
N ALA A 93 -7.56 14.95 2.09
CA ALA A 93 -7.72 16.36 2.32
C ALA A 93 -7.89 17.10 0.99
N VAL A 94 -8.68 18.17 1.02
CA VAL A 94 -8.87 19.09 -0.11
C VAL A 94 -8.06 20.34 0.19
N GLU A 95 -7.13 20.69 -0.70
CA GLU A 95 -6.24 21.84 -0.56
C GLU A 95 -6.39 22.74 -1.79
N GLY A 96 -7.32 23.69 -1.71
CA GLY A 96 -7.67 24.52 -2.86
C GLY A 96 -8.29 23.69 -3.98
N THR A 97 -7.56 23.52 -5.09
CA THR A 97 -7.98 22.69 -6.23
C THR A 97 -7.40 21.28 -6.21
N ASP A 98 -6.59 20.95 -5.20
CA ASP A 98 -5.81 19.73 -5.16
C ASP A 98 -6.38 18.76 -4.13
N ILE A 99 -6.20 17.47 -4.38
CA ILE A 99 -6.50 16.40 -3.42
C ILE A 99 -5.19 15.82 -2.91
N VAL A 100 -4.98 15.91 -1.60
CA VAL A 100 -3.87 15.24 -0.91
C VAL A 100 -4.43 14.01 -0.22
N CYS A 101 -3.93 12.82 -0.57
CA CYS A 101 -4.45 11.58 -0.01
C CYS A 101 -3.37 10.55 0.26
N GLY A 102 -3.61 9.72 1.28
CA GLY A 102 -2.72 8.62 1.62
C GLY A 102 -2.86 7.43 0.65
N ALA A 103 -1.77 6.68 0.47
CA ALA A 103 -1.71 5.53 -0.44
C ALA A 103 -2.67 4.37 -0.09
N GLY A 104 -3.21 4.34 1.12
CA GLY A 104 -4.24 3.39 1.56
C GLY A 104 -5.68 3.86 1.34
N ALA A 105 -5.91 5.12 0.93
CA ALA A 105 -7.24 5.63 0.63
C ALA A 105 -7.84 4.86 -0.56
N LEU A 106 -9.14 4.53 -0.49
CA LEU A 106 -9.84 3.84 -1.57
C LEU A 106 -10.07 4.79 -2.74
N ASP A 107 -9.85 4.31 -3.97
CA ASP A 107 -10.03 5.08 -5.21
C ASP A 107 -11.43 5.73 -5.27
N LEU A 108 -12.47 4.94 -4.95
CA LEU A 108 -13.85 5.40 -4.85
C LEU A 108 -14.06 6.53 -3.83
N ASN A 109 -13.38 6.49 -2.69
CA ASN A 109 -13.53 7.52 -1.66
C ASN A 109 -12.87 8.83 -2.10
N VAL A 110 -11.72 8.75 -2.77
CA VAL A 110 -11.06 9.93 -3.34
C VAL A 110 -11.92 10.58 -4.42
N ALA A 111 -12.49 9.78 -5.33
CA ALA A 111 -13.43 10.29 -6.34
C ALA A 111 -14.63 11.01 -5.72
N ARG A 112 -15.19 10.46 -4.63
CA ARG A 112 -16.33 11.03 -3.92
C ARG A 112 -15.99 12.34 -3.20
N VAL A 113 -14.81 12.41 -2.58
CA VAL A 113 -14.36 13.64 -1.90
C VAL A 113 -14.13 14.75 -2.93
N ALA A 114 -13.50 14.45 -4.06
CA ALA A 114 -13.32 15.41 -5.15
C ALA A 114 -14.67 15.94 -5.67
N ALA A 115 -15.61 15.03 -5.96
CA ALA A 115 -16.95 15.41 -6.40
C ALA A 115 -17.70 16.27 -5.37
N ALA A 116 -17.59 15.97 -4.08
CA ALA A 116 -18.22 16.76 -3.01
C ALA A 116 -17.60 18.15 -2.82
N ALA A 117 -16.38 18.36 -3.33
CA ALA A 117 -15.67 19.63 -3.32
C ALA A 117 -15.74 20.38 -4.67
N ASP A 118 -16.64 19.95 -5.57
CA ASP A 118 -16.77 20.50 -6.93
C ASP A 118 -15.47 20.45 -7.77
N LEU A 119 -14.61 19.46 -7.49
CA LEU A 119 -13.37 19.21 -8.23
C LEU A 119 -13.57 18.07 -9.25
N GLY A 120 -13.36 18.39 -10.52
CA GLY A 120 -13.41 17.43 -11.63
C GLY A 120 -12.06 16.78 -11.93
N GLY A 121 -12.06 15.76 -12.78
CA GLY A 121 -10.87 15.05 -13.27
C GLY A 121 -10.59 13.71 -12.58
N LEU A 122 -11.18 13.45 -11.41
CA LEU A 122 -11.03 12.20 -10.64
C LEU A 122 -12.22 11.24 -10.77
N GLU A 123 -13.17 11.52 -11.67
CA GLU A 123 -14.39 10.72 -11.86
C GLU A 123 -14.05 9.30 -12.32
N PHE A 124 -12.98 9.14 -13.10
CA PHE A 124 -12.56 7.83 -13.62
C PHE A 124 -12.24 6.81 -12.51
N LEU A 125 -11.89 7.27 -11.31
CA LEU A 125 -11.61 6.41 -10.15
C LEU A 125 -12.88 5.79 -9.54
N CYS A 126 -14.09 6.29 -9.84
CA CYS A 126 -15.31 5.83 -9.20
C CYS A 126 -15.64 4.34 -9.43
N GLY A 127 -15.16 3.77 -10.53
CA GLY A 127 -15.36 2.37 -10.90
C GLY A 127 -14.16 1.47 -10.64
N ILE A 128 -13.01 2.03 -10.22
CA ILE A 128 -11.77 1.27 -10.08
C ILE A 128 -11.70 0.68 -8.66
N PRO A 129 -11.69 -0.65 -8.51
CA PRO A 129 -11.50 -1.27 -7.20
C PRO A 129 -10.02 -1.18 -6.83
N GLY A 130 -9.71 -0.51 -5.72
CA GLY A 130 -8.32 -0.33 -5.34
C GLY A 130 -8.10 0.67 -4.23
N THR A 131 -6.83 0.98 -4.05
CA THR A 131 -6.34 2.05 -3.18
C THR A 131 -5.41 2.93 -4.01
N ILE A 132 -5.27 4.21 -3.65
CA ILE A 132 -4.46 5.18 -4.39
C ILE A 132 -3.03 4.70 -4.64
N GLY A 133 -2.38 4.04 -3.66
CA GLY A 133 -1.03 3.48 -3.88
C GLY A 133 -1.00 2.35 -4.91
N GLY A 134 -2.06 1.56 -5.01
CA GLY A 134 -2.23 0.55 -6.04
C GLY A 134 -2.55 1.18 -7.41
N ALA A 135 -3.40 2.21 -7.42
CA ALA A 135 -3.72 2.96 -8.62
C ALA A 135 -2.46 3.64 -9.20
N LEU A 136 -1.65 4.27 -8.35
CA LEU A 136 -0.37 4.85 -8.71
C LEU A 136 0.58 3.80 -9.29
N ARG A 137 0.74 2.66 -8.61
CA ARG A 137 1.61 1.56 -9.06
C ARG A 137 1.23 1.01 -10.44
N MET A 138 -0.05 1.08 -10.80
CA MET A 138 -0.59 0.53 -12.04
C MET A 138 -0.82 1.57 -13.12
N ASN A 139 -0.60 2.87 -12.84
CA ASN A 139 -1.17 3.98 -13.61
C ASN A 139 -2.65 3.69 -13.96
N ALA A 140 -3.45 3.38 -12.95
CA ALA A 140 -4.81 2.90 -13.15
C ALA A 140 -5.64 3.91 -13.95
N GLY A 141 -6.48 3.39 -14.85
CA GLY A 141 -7.25 4.21 -15.76
C GLY A 141 -8.56 3.56 -16.17
N ALA A 142 -9.54 4.42 -16.44
CA ALA A 142 -10.85 4.04 -16.94
C ALA A 142 -11.45 5.22 -17.70
N TYR A 143 -12.39 4.95 -18.60
CA TYR A 143 -13.16 6.00 -19.30
C TYR A 143 -12.29 7.06 -20.02
N GLY A 144 -11.11 6.67 -20.50
CA GLY A 144 -10.20 7.55 -21.26
C GLY A 144 -9.32 8.47 -20.41
N ARG A 145 -9.23 8.27 -19.10
CA ARG A 145 -8.28 8.95 -18.21
C ARG A 145 -7.53 7.97 -17.31
N GLU A 146 -6.34 8.37 -16.87
CA GLU A 146 -5.43 7.60 -16.03
C GLU A 146 -4.86 8.45 -14.89
N ILE A 147 -4.25 7.82 -13.88
CA ILE A 147 -3.62 8.51 -12.74
C ILE A 147 -2.61 9.57 -13.19
N LYS A 148 -1.76 9.29 -14.19
CA LYS A 148 -0.77 10.26 -14.69
C LYS A 148 -1.38 11.57 -15.20
N ASP A 149 -2.64 11.55 -15.65
CA ASP A 149 -3.30 12.74 -16.20
C ASP A 149 -3.65 13.78 -15.11
N VAL A 150 -3.63 13.37 -13.84
CA VAL A 150 -4.04 14.17 -12.67
C VAL A 150 -2.99 14.20 -11.56
N LEU A 151 -1.92 13.39 -11.67
CA LEU A 151 -0.89 13.29 -10.66
C LEU A 151 0.03 14.51 -10.67
N ILE A 152 0.12 15.21 -9.53
CA ILE A 152 1.05 16.32 -9.34
C ILE A 152 2.37 15.82 -8.75
N THR A 153 2.31 15.22 -7.55
CA THR A 153 3.47 14.61 -6.88
C THR A 153 3.05 13.40 -6.05
N ALA A 154 3.97 12.47 -5.84
CA ALA A 154 3.84 11.36 -4.89
C ALA A 154 4.99 11.37 -3.89
N GLU A 155 4.69 11.08 -2.62
CA GLU A 155 5.71 10.72 -1.63
C GLU A 155 5.89 9.20 -1.61
N ALA A 156 7.12 8.73 -1.82
CA ALA A 156 7.49 7.32 -1.82
C ALA A 156 8.55 7.02 -0.76
N LEU A 157 8.55 5.79 -0.26
CA LEU A 157 9.61 5.27 0.60
C LEU A 157 10.42 4.25 -0.18
N ASP A 158 11.75 4.38 -0.14
CA ASP A 158 12.64 3.36 -0.68
C ASP A 158 12.84 2.20 0.32
N PRO A 159 13.53 1.11 -0.09
CA PRO A 159 13.77 -0.04 0.79
C PRO A 159 14.57 0.25 2.06
N HIS A 160 15.22 1.42 2.16
CA HIS A 160 15.99 1.89 3.31
C HIS A 160 15.22 2.93 4.14
N GLY A 161 13.95 3.17 3.82
CA GLY A 161 13.11 4.15 4.53
C GLY A 161 13.57 5.59 4.30
N GLN A 162 14.20 5.90 3.17
CA GLN A 162 14.35 7.28 2.72
C GLN A 162 13.08 7.73 2.01
N VAL A 163 12.73 8.99 2.22
CA VAL A 163 11.55 9.61 1.63
C VAL A 163 11.97 10.29 0.34
N HIS A 164 11.26 9.97 -0.73
CA HIS A 164 11.41 10.57 -2.04
C HIS A 164 10.12 11.31 -2.38
N ARG A 165 10.23 12.54 -2.88
CA ARG A 165 9.09 13.26 -3.47
C ARG A 165 9.29 13.27 -4.97
N LEU A 166 8.40 12.59 -5.68
CA LEU A 166 8.51 12.30 -7.10
C LEU A 166 7.38 13.02 -7.84
N SER A 167 7.73 13.71 -8.92
CA SER A 167 6.79 14.21 -9.92
C SER A 167 6.29 13.07 -10.82
N CYS A 168 5.27 13.34 -11.65
CA CYS A 168 4.77 12.37 -12.61
C CYS A 168 5.88 11.87 -13.56
N ASP A 169 6.73 12.78 -14.05
CA ASP A 169 7.81 12.44 -15.00
C ASP A 169 8.90 11.54 -14.39
N GLU A 170 9.10 11.60 -13.07
CA GLU A 170 10.09 10.78 -12.36
C GLU A 170 9.59 9.35 -12.07
N LEU A 171 8.28 9.10 -12.20
CA LEU A 171 7.66 7.81 -11.86
C LEU A 171 7.67 6.80 -13.02
N GLY A 172 8.00 7.23 -14.25
CA GLY A 172 8.13 6.39 -15.44
C GLY A 172 6.83 6.13 -16.18
#